data_AF-A0A0T6ULU0-F1
#
_entry.id   AF-A0A0T6ULU0-F1
#
_cell.length_a   1.000
_cell.length_b   1.000
_cell.length_c   1.000
_cell.angle_alpha   90.00
_cell.angle_beta   90.00
_cell.angle_gamma   90.00
#
_symmetry.space_group_name_H-M   'P 1'
#
loop_
_entity.id
_entity.type
_entity.pdbx_description
1 polymer ?
#
loop_
_entity_poly.entity_id
_entity_poly.type
_entity_poly.pdbx_seq_one_letter_code
_entity_poly.pdbx_strand_id
1 'polypeptide(L)' 'MEQVDLRHQEQRQLPELRAYIDILLAKGWVIASRSPLTLQVGRKTYQVEHGMLIGTSIH' A
#
# COMPACT_ATOMS: atom_id res chain seq x y z
N MET A 1 0.17 13.64 -32.88
CA MET A 1 0.57 12.46 -32.09
C MET A 1 1.11 13.03 -30.79
N GLU A 2 0.21 13.30 -29.85
CA GLU A 2 0.52 14.09 -28.67
C GLU A 2 0.87 13.18 -27.51
N GLN A 3 2.13 13.32 -27.10
CA GLN A 3 2.78 12.87 -25.88
C GLN A 3 1.95 11.98 -24.96
N VAL A 4 2.35 10.71 -24.93
CA VAL A 4 2.09 9.83 -23.79
C VAL A 4 2.70 10.48 -22.56
N ASP A 5 1.89 11.14 -21.74
CA ASP A 5 2.21 11.51 -20.35
C ASP A 5 2.31 10.20 -19.55
N LEU A 6 3.35 9.43 -19.86
CA LEU A 6 3.92 8.43 -18.98
C LEU A 6 4.51 9.22 -17.82
N ARG A 7 3.63 9.65 -16.92
CA ARG A 7 4.02 9.95 -15.55
C ARG A 7 4.68 8.68 -15.06
N HIS A 8 5.99 8.66 -15.25
CA HIS A 8 6.95 7.87 -14.49
C HIS A 8 6.76 8.30 -13.03
N GLN A 9 5.64 7.90 -12.43
CA GLN A 9 5.71 7.43 -11.07
C GLN A 9 6.62 6.22 -11.19
N GLU A 10 7.90 6.50 -10.93
CA GLU A 10 8.88 5.58 -10.39
C GLU A 10 8.24 4.87 -9.19
N GLN A 11 7.26 4.02 -9.46
CA GLN A 11 6.91 2.93 -8.59
C GLN A 11 8.16 2.07 -8.67
N ARG A 12 9.14 2.37 -7.81
CA ARG A 12 10.03 1.39 -7.22
C ARG A 12 9.09 0.35 -6.61
N GLN A 13 8.56 -0.50 -7.47
CA GLN A 13 7.73 -1.62 -7.14
C GLN A 13 8.68 -2.49 -6.36
N LEU A 14 8.70 -2.36 -5.03
CA LEU A 14 9.14 -3.44 -4.18
C LEU A 14 8.13 -4.56 -4.48
N PRO A 15 8.46 -5.53 -5.35
CA PRO A 15 7.47 -6.50 -5.81
C PRO A 15 6.94 -7.30 -4.61
N GLU A 16 7.79 -7.47 -3.59
CA GLU A 16 7.47 -8.07 -2.30
C GLU A 16 6.40 -7.28 -1.53
N LEU A 17 6.53 -5.95 -1.47
CA LEU A 17 5.54 -5.11 -0.78
C LEU A 17 4.21 -5.14 -1.53
N ARG A 18 4.23 -5.07 -2.86
CA ARG A 18 3.01 -5.14 -3.67
C ARG A 18 2.32 -6.50 -3.52
N ALA A 19 3.06 -7.60 -3.61
CA ALA A 19 2.53 -8.94 -3.39
C ALA A 19 1.94 -9.09 -2.00
N TYR A 20 2.60 -8.52 -0.98
CA TYR A 20 2.09 -8.56 0.39
C TYR A 20 0.82 -7.72 0.57
N ILE A 21 0.76 -6.52 -0.04
CA ILE A 21 -0.47 -5.72 -0.09
C ILE A 21 -1.59 -6.53 -0.76
N ASP A 22 -1.34 -7.18 -1.89
CA ASP A 22 -2.32 -8.00 -2.59
C ASP A 22 -2.85 -9.14 -1.71
N ILE A 23 -1.96 -9.84 -1.00
CA ILE A 23 -2.34 -10.86 -0.01
C ILE A 23 -3.21 -10.26 1.10
N LEU A 24 -2.88 -9.06 1.59
CA LEU A 24 -3.70 -8.37 2.59
C LEU A 24 -5.07 -8.00 2.03
N LEU A 25 -5.14 -7.47 0.81
CA LEU A 25 -6.41 -7.17 0.13
C LEU A 25 -7.27 -8.43 -0.02
N ALA A 26 -6.67 -9.54 -0.45
CA ALA A 26 -7.34 -10.84 -0.54
C ALA A 26 -7.82 -11.36 0.84
N LYS A 27 -7.13 -11.01 1.93
CA LYS A 27 -7.55 -11.30 3.31
C LYS A 27 -8.65 -10.38 3.83
N GLY A 28 -9.12 -9.41 3.05
CA GLY A 28 -10.17 -8.46 3.44
C GLY A 28 -9.65 -7.16 4.04
N TRP A 29 -8.35 -6.86 3.89
CA TRP A 29 -7.84 -5.53 4.18
C TRP A 29 -8.28 -4.57 3.10
N VAL A 30 -8.50 -3.30 3.48
CA VAL A 30 -8.87 -2.24 2.55
C VAL A 30 -7.80 -1.15 2.56
N ILE A 31 -7.58 -0.53 1.41
CA ILE A 31 -6.69 0.63 1.30
C ILE A 31 -7.42 1.85 1.87
N ALA A 32 -7.06 2.24 3.09
CA ALA A 32 -7.60 3.42 3.76
C ALA A 32 -6.95 4.72 3.28
N SER A 33 -5.66 4.70 2.96
CA SER A 33 -4.91 5.85 2.41
C SER A 33 -3.82 5.37 1.44
N ARG A 34 -3.36 6.23 0.53
CA ARG A 34 -2.32 5.91 -0.48
C ARG A 34 -1.07 6.78 -0.39
N SER A 35 -1.06 7.82 0.45
CA SER A 35 0.10 8.69 0.66
C SER A 35 0.05 9.30 2.06
N PRO A 36 0.55 8.59 3.10
CA PRO A 36 1.19 7.26 3.06
C PRO A 36 0.21 6.11 2.78
N LEU A 37 0.70 4.98 2.23
CA LEU A 37 -0.15 3.82 1.95
C LEU A 37 -0.57 3.16 3.27
N THR A 38 -1.86 3.17 3.57
CA THR A 38 -2.41 2.64 4.81
C THR A 38 -3.45 1.58 4.49
N LEU A 39 -3.30 0.41 5.10
CA LEU A 39 -4.22 -0.72 5.04
C LEU A 39 -4.96 -0.83 6.36
N GLN A 40 -6.27 -1.10 6.29
CA GLN A 40 -7.11 -1.27 7.48
C GLN A 40 -7.93 -2.56 7.37
N VAL A 41 -8.09 -3.27 8.48
CA VAL A 41 -9.05 -4.37 8.61
C VAL A 41 -9.71 -4.29 9.99
N GLY A 42 -11.03 -4.03 10.01
CA GLY A 42 -11.75 -3.82 11.27
C GLY A 42 -11.13 -2.73 12.14
N ARG A 43 -10.54 -3.12 13.28
CA ARG A 43 -9.86 -2.22 14.24
C ARG A 43 -8.34 -2.18 14.08
N LYS A 44 -7.76 -2.96 13.16
CA LYS A 44 -6.31 -3.00 12.93
C LYS A 44 -5.94 -2.13 11.74
N THR A 45 -4.88 -1.36 11.91
CA THR A 45 -4.35 -0.48 10.87
C THR A 45 -2.87 -0.76 10.67
N TYR A 46 -2.46 -0.90 9.41
CA TYR A 46 -1.07 -1.02 9.00
C TYR A 46 -0.73 0.14 8.07
N GLN A 47 0.35 0.84 8.37
CA GLN A 47 0.85 1.94 7.57
C GLN A 47 2.16 1.53 6.90
N VAL A 48 2.31 1.81 5.61
CA VAL A 48 3.58 1.66 4.91
C VAL A 48 4.41 2.92 5.16
N GLU A 49 5.53 2.75 5.87
CA GLU A 49 6.54 3.78 6.05
C GLU A 49 7.90 3.25 5.60
N HIS A 50 8.63 4.06 4.82
CA HIS A 50 9.95 3.70 4.29
C HIS A 50 10.01 2.35 3.53
N GLY A 51 8.88 1.88 2.99
CA GLY A 51 8.78 0.58 2.30
C GLY A 51 8.49 -0.60 3.21
N MET A 52 8.16 -0.37 4.49
CA MET A 52 7.81 -1.40 5.48
C MET A 52 6.40 -1.17 6.03
N LEU A 53 5.67 -2.25 6.28
CA LEU A 53 4.35 -2.21 6.91
C LEU A 53 4.48 -2.18 8.43
N ILE A 54 4.13 -1.05 9.04
CA ILE A 54 4.07 -0.83 10.49
C ILE A 54 2.63 -1.04 10.93
N GLY A 55 2.38 -2.09 11.72
CA GLY A 55 1.06 -2.39 12.29
C GLY A 55 0.87 -1.68 13.62
N THR A 56 -0.06 -0.72 13.69
CA THR A 56 -0.51 -0.15 14.96
C THR A 56 -1.73 -0.92 15.43
N SER A 57 -1.55 -1.86 16.35
CA SER A 57 -2.68 -2.44 17.08
C SER A 57 -2.92 -1.56 18.30
N ILE A 58 -3.90 -0.65 18.21
CA ILE A 58 -4.35 0.08 19.39
C ILE A 58 -5.21 -0.90 20.19
N HIS A 59 -4.69 -1.36 21.33
CA HIS A 59 -5.46 -2.12 22.32
C HIS A 59 -6.28 -1.14 23.16
#